data_AF-F2TRX0-F1
#
_entry.id   AF-F2TRX0-F1
#
_cell.length_a   1.000
_cell.length_b   1.000
_cell.length_c   1.000
_cell.angle_alpha   90.00
_cell.angle_beta   90.00
_cell.angle_gamma   90.00
#
_symmetry.space_group_name_H-M   'P 1'
#
loop_
_entity.id
_entity.type
_entity.pdbx_description
1 polymer ?
#
loop_
_entity_poly.entity_id
_entity_poly.type
_entity_poly.pdbx_seq_one_letter_code
_entity_poly.pdbx_strand_id
1 'polypeptide(L)'
;MSSPAATHDVFAQENHNAEEREQEEQDEDVEGEELNAEEEEEKQEQEHFDNLAELRENFFIKHGNKNITFPTTKTTWKPGKIFSERMIDQMHTIEVSAMCVAVQVEGPNCGLKAMLRIRKQLPAHYSSRDFPIETFSVLSPEATQEIDGLRDLMEKGCTSTPRFIDYLLKRQSDEDIFPGGFILYIVMEKVPDFNLRNFETFSLDERDQVRIAFAKAFYEFLTMGYFHDDHYPRNLIWDRRNKKGYIIDLESARKSSGSFEPMFSNYKFRQWSLAGLDDQIDPMVVEHANWFYQNNKSFPTDEEWATILANSKGKPSISERRFSNHVSFLEKEQKKITK
;
A
#
# COMPACT_ATOMS: atom_id res chain seq x y z
N MET A 1 5.94 -25.15 85.28
CA MET A 1 6.15 -24.09 84.28
C MET A 1 6.95 -24.67 83.13
N SER A 2 6.32 -24.90 81.97
CA SER A 2 6.98 -25.21 80.70
C SER A 2 6.04 -24.78 79.57
N SER A 3 6.56 -24.01 78.61
CA SER A 3 5.87 -23.59 77.39
C SER A 3 6.29 -24.48 76.21
N PRO A 4 5.43 -24.73 75.21
CA PRO A 4 5.85 -25.16 73.89
C PRO A 4 5.77 -24.03 72.85
N ALA A 5 6.68 -24.09 71.87
CA ALA A 5 6.88 -23.16 70.77
C ALA A 5 5.83 -23.32 69.65
N ALA A 6 5.53 -22.20 68.96
CA ALA A 6 4.74 -22.17 67.74
C ALA A 6 5.66 -22.18 66.51
N THR A 7 5.41 -23.09 65.57
CA THR A 7 6.07 -23.18 64.26
C THR A 7 5.36 -22.28 63.25
N HIS A 8 6.11 -21.37 62.63
CA HIS A 8 5.68 -20.51 61.53
C HIS A 8 5.46 -21.33 60.25
N ASP A 9 4.35 -21.07 59.57
CA ASP A 9 3.95 -21.65 58.29
C ASP A 9 4.73 -20.98 57.15
N VAL A 10 5.75 -21.67 56.64
CA VAL A 10 6.63 -21.24 55.54
C VAL A 10 6.11 -21.75 54.19
N PHE A 11 5.10 -22.64 54.17
CA PHE A 11 4.67 -23.33 52.96
C PHE A 11 3.72 -22.52 52.05
N ALA A 12 3.10 -21.46 52.56
CA ALA A 12 2.17 -20.65 51.77
C ALA A 12 2.84 -19.57 50.90
N GLN A 13 4.08 -19.16 51.22
CA GLN A 13 4.81 -18.15 50.43
C GLN A 13 5.66 -18.76 49.30
N GLU A 14 6.01 -20.04 49.38
CA GLU A 14 6.80 -20.72 48.33
C GLU A 14 5.96 -21.08 47.10
N ASN A 15 4.67 -21.42 47.28
CA ASN A 15 3.79 -21.79 46.16
C ASN A 15 3.38 -20.61 45.27
N HIS A 16 3.20 -19.40 45.83
CA HIS A 16 2.90 -18.21 45.02
C HIS A 16 4.10 -17.78 44.16
N ASN A 17 5.34 -17.95 44.67
CA ASN A 17 6.57 -17.64 43.93
C ASN A 17 6.90 -18.67 42.82
N ALA A 18 6.41 -19.90 42.93
CA ALA A 18 6.64 -20.93 41.93
C ALA A 18 5.72 -20.75 40.72
N GLU A 19 4.44 -20.43 40.96
CA GLU A 19 3.48 -20.13 39.89
C GLU A 19 3.83 -18.83 39.14
N GLU A 20 4.35 -17.80 39.83
CA GLU A 20 4.84 -16.58 39.19
C GLU A 20 6.08 -16.85 38.31
N ARG A 21 7.02 -17.71 38.75
CA ARG A 21 8.20 -18.06 37.94
C ARG A 21 7.87 -18.92 36.73
N GLU A 22 6.91 -19.85 36.84
CA GLU A 22 6.48 -20.67 35.71
C GLU A 22 5.70 -19.85 34.67
N GLN A 23 5.03 -18.76 35.09
CA GLN A 23 4.43 -17.79 34.18
C GLN A 23 5.50 -16.90 33.52
N GLU A 24 6.48 -16.40 34.28
CA GLU A 24 7.59 -15.62 33.72
C GLU A 24 8.42 -16.44 32.71
N GLU A 25 8.70 -17.72 32.99
CA GLU A 25 9.42 -18.60 32.04
C GLU A 25 8.60 -18.90 30.78
N GLN A 26 7.28 -19.08 30.89
CA GLN A 26 6.41 -19.28 29.72
C GLN A 26 6.25 -18.00 28.89
N ASP A 27 6.18 -16.84 29.53
CA ASP A 27 6.12 -15.55 28.85
C ASP A 27 7.46 -15.23 28.16
N GLU A 28 8.60 -15.54 28.78
CA GLU A 28 9.93 -15.42 28.16
C GLU A 28 10.11 -16.37 26.95
N ASP A 29 9.59 -17.60 27.03
CA ASP A 29 9.64 -18.55 25.91
C ASP A 29 8.76 -18.09 24.73
N VAL A 30 7.57 -17.54 24.99
CA VAL A 30 6.69 -16.98 23.96
C VAL A 30 7.28 -15.72 23.33
N GLU A 31 7.83 -14.80 24.13
CA GLU A 31 8.54 -13.62 23.63
C GLU A 31 9.77 -14.02 22.78
N GLY A 32 10.50 -15.07 23.19
CA GLY A 32 11.62 -15.62 22.43
C GLY A 32 11.21 -16.23 21.08
N GLU A 33 10.07 -16.94 21.02
CA GLU A 33 9.52 -17.47 19.78
C GLU A 33 9.02 -16.37 18.84
N GLU A 34 8.33 -15.34 19.35
CA GLU A 34 7.86 -14.20 18.56
C GLU A 34 9.03 -13.39 17.98
N LEU A 35 10.07 -13.11 18.78
CA LEU A 35 11.27 -12.42 18.30
C LEU A 35 11.99 -13.20 17.19
N ASN A 36 12.08 -14.53 17.31
CA ASN A 36 12.68 -15.38 16.28
C ASN A 36 11.86 -15.36 14.98
N ALA A 37 10.53 -15.38 15.07
CA ALA A 37 9.64 -15.30 13.92
C ALA A 37 9.74 -13.94 13.21
N GLU A 38 9.80 -12.83 13.96
CA GLU A 38 10.00 -11.48 13.40
C GLU A 38 11.35 -11.37 12.69
N GLU A 39 12.44 -11.89 13.28
CA GLU A 39 13.74 -11.91 12.62
C GLU A 39 13.76 -12.74 11.33
N GLU A 40 13.05 -13.87 11.30
CA GLU A 40 12.94 -14.69 10.10
C GLU A 40 12.13 -13.99 8.99
N GLU A 41 11.02 -13.35 9.34
CA GLU A 41 10.24 -12.53 8.39
C GLU A 41 11.08 -11.38 7.84
N GLU A 42 11.85 -10.68 8.68
CA GLU A 42 12.75 -9.62 8.23
C GLU A 42 13.83 -10.13 7.26
N LYS A 43 14.40 -11.31 7.53
CA LYS A 43 15.40 -11.95 6.65
C LYS A 43 14.79 -12.30 5.30
N GLN A 44 13.62 -12.95 5.29
CA GLN A 44 12.91 -13.31 4.05
C GLN A 44 12.53 -12.08 3.23
N GLU A 45 12.09 -11.00 3.89
CA GLU A 45 11.78 -9.74 3.22
C GLU A 45 13.04 -9.08 2.63
N GLN A 46 14.14 -9.05 3.37
CA GLN A 46 15.40 -8.51 2.86
C GLN A 46 15.94 -9.32 1.67
N GLU A 47 15.84 -10.66 1.71
CA GLU A 47 16.17 -11.53 0.58
C GLU A 47 15.26 -11.27 -0.63
N HIS A 48 13.97 -11.02 -0.41
CA HIS A 48 13.04 -10.66 -1.48
C HIS A 48 13.49 -9.39 -2.21
N PHE A 49 13.82 -8.32 -1.49
CA PHE A 49 14.31 -7.08 -2.09
C PHE A 49 15.67 -7.21 -2.76
N ASP A 50 16.55 -8.03 -2.20
CA ASP A 50 17.84 -8.32 -2.79
C ASP A 50 17.69 -9.05 -4.13
N ASN A 51 16.82 -10.07 -4.19
CA ASN A 51 16.49 -10.76 -5.44
C ASN A 51 15.89 -9.80 -6.50
N LEU A 52 14.99 -8.91 -6.09
CA LEU A 52 14.44 -7.89 -6.99
C LEU A 52 15.51 -6.92 -7.51
N ALA A 53 16.47 -6.53 -6.67
CA ALA A 53 17.60 -5.70 -7.07
C ALA A 53 18.52 -6.37 -8.08
N GLU A 54 18.70 -7.69 -8.01
CA GLU A 54 19.44 -8.47 -9.00
C GLU A 54 18.72 -8.57 -10.35
N LEU A 55 17.38 -8.62 -10.33
CA LEU A 55 16.54 -8.69 -11.52
C LEU A 55 16.26 -7.34 -12.20
N ARG A 56 16.79 -6.23 -11.65
CA ARG A 56 16.56 -4.89 -12.17
C ARG A 56 17.19 -4.72 -13.57
N GLU A 57 16.38 -4.22 -14.51
CA GLU A 57 16.78 -4.10 -15.93
C GLU A 57 17.49 -2.79 -16.28
N ASN A 58 17.24 -1.72 -15.52
CA ASN A 58 17.77 -0.37 -15.80
C ASN A 58 18.77 0.06 -14.73
N PHE A 59 19.77 0.89 -15.07
CA PHE A 59 20.82 1.32 -14.14
C PHE A 59 21.15 2.82 -14.24
N PHE A 60 20.15 3.66 -14.45
CA PHE A 60 20.32 5.12 -14.58
C PHE A 60 20.69 5.76 -13.24
N ILE A 61 20.09 5.30 -12.14
CA ILE A 61 20.46 5.72 -10.79
C ILE A 61 21.51 4.74 -10.26
N LYS A 62 22.74 5.25 -10.12
CA LYS A 62 23.85 4.53 -9.49
C LYS A 62 23.57 4.37 -7.99
N HIS A 63 23.94 3.21 -7.45
CA HIS A 63 23.87 2.97 -6.01
C HIS A 63 24.73 4.02 -5.29
N GLY A 64 24.07 4.92 -4.57
CA GLY A 64 24.75 5.95 -3.78
C GLY A 64 24.88 5.47 -2.34
N ASN A 65 26.10 5.22 -1.87
CA ASN A 65 26.36 4.99 -0.44
C ASN A 65 26.23 6.26 0.40
N LYS A 66 25.66 7.33 -0.16
CA LYS A 66 25.53 8.62 0.50
C LYS A 66 24.21 8.66 1.25
N ASN A 67 24.31 8.96 2.54
CA ASN A 67 23.14 9.25 3.35
C ASN A 67 22.42 10.50 2.83
N ILE A 68 21.11 10.53 3.03
CA ILE A 68 20.23 11.58 2.56
C ILE A 68 19.57 12.22 3.78
N THR A 69 19.88 13.49 4.02
CA THR A 69 19.22 14.28 5.07
C THR A 69 18.04 15.03 4.48
N PHE A 70 16.86 14.81 5.06
CA PHE A 70 15.62 15.46 4.63
C PHE A 70 15.38 16.76 5.42
N PRO A 71 14.97 17.84 4.74
CA PRO A 71 15.04 19.19 5.30
C PRO A 71 13.96 19.48 6.34
N THR A 72 12.75 18.94 6.18
CA THR A 72 11.59 19.27 7.03
C THR A 72 11.68 18.55 8.36
N THR A 73 11.92 17.24 8.30
CA THR A 73 12.02 16.36 9.46
C THR A 73 13.39 16.41 10.12
N LYS A 74 14.43 16.91 9.41
CA LYS A 74 15.84 16.91 9.83
C LYS A 74 16.35 15.51 10.17
N THR A 75 15.85 14.52 9.44
CA THR A 75 16.23 13.10 9.60
C THR A 75 17.17 12.67 8.49
N THR A 76 18.11 11.79 8.81
CA THR A 76 19.07 11.26 7.83
C THR A 76 18.79 9.78 7.60
N TRP A 77 18.73 9.39 6.33
CA TRP A 77 18.39 8.04 5.89
C TRP A 77 19.49 7.47 5.01
N LYS A 78 19.79 6.19 5.21
CA LYS A 78 20.70 5.41 4.38
C LYS A 78 19.87 4.61 3.36
N PRO A 79 19.97 4.92 2.05
CA PRO A 79 19.33 4.12 1.01
C PRO A 79 19.90 2.70 0.97
N GLY A 80 19.03 1.70 0.80
CA GLY A 80 19.40 0.32 0.47
C GLY A 80 19.58 0.10 -1.03
N LYS A 81 19.61 -1.17 -1.44
CA LYS A 81 19.68 -1.54 -2.86
C LYS A 81 18.40 -1.10 -3.59
N ILE A 82 18.58 -0.55 -4.78
CA ILE A 82 17.47 -0.21 -5.66
C ILE A 82 16.94 -1.49 -6.28
N PHE A 83 15.68 -1.81 -6.00
CA PHE A 83 15.03 -3.05 -6.41
C PHE A 83 14.03 -2.87 -7.56
N SER A 84 13.72 -1.64 -7.93
CA SER A 84 12.86 -1.32 -9.06
C SER A 84 13.35 -0.03 -9.70
N GLU A 85 13.41 0.01 -11.03
CA GLU A 85 13.69 1.22 -11.80
C GLU A 85 12.95 1.19 -13.13
N ARG A 86 12.14 2.22 -13.38
CA ARG A 86 11.38 2.39 -14.62
C ARG A 86 11.65 3.76 -15.24
N MET A 87 11.74 3.78 -16.56
CA MET A 87 11.78 5.01 -17.34
C MET A 87 10.36 5.53 -17.56
N ILE A 88 10.16 6.82 -17.39
CA ILE A 88 8.90 7.52 -17.58
C ILE A 88 9.14 8.52 -18.73
N ASP A 89 8.51 8.25 -19.88
CA ASP A 89 8.61 9.05 -21.11
C ASP A 89 7.24 9.69 -21.40
N GLN A 90 6.97 10.82 -20.75
CA GLN A 90 5.72 11.59 -20.83
C GLN A 90 5.93 12.89 -21.64
N MET A 91 4.84 13.57 -22.01
CA MET A 91 4.80 14.60 -23.07
C MET A 91 5.91 15.68 -23.02
N HIS A 92 6.45 16.02 -21.84
CA HIS A 92 7.44 17.11 -21.69
C HIS A 92 8.63 16.80 -20.76
N THR A 93 8.72 15.60 -20.20
CA THR A 93 9.83 15.22 -19.33
C THR A 93 10.08 13.73 -19.46
N ILE A 94 11.35 13.40 -19.68
CA ILE A 94 11.83 12.04 -19.51
C ILE A 94 12.57 11.96 -18.18
N GLU A 95 12.17 11.01 -17.36
CA GLU A 95 12.78 10.77 -16.07
C GLU A 95 12.84 9.28 -15.79
N VAL A 96 13.64 8.92 -14.79
CA VAL A 96 13.67 7.59 -14.23
C VAL A 96 13.12 7.63 -12.82
N SER A 97 12.28 6.66 -12.46
CA SER A 97 11.76 6.47 -11.11
C SER A 97 12.28 5.15 -10.56
N ALA A 98 12.95 5.21 -9.42
CA ALA A 98 13.53 4.08 -8.73
C ALA A 98 13.00 3.94 -7.30
N MET A 99 12.94 2.71 -6.81
CA MET A 99 12.52 2.38 -5.44
C MET A 99 13.59 1.61 -4.70
N CYS A 100 13.76 1.92 -3.41
CA CYS A 100 14.55 1.15 -2.46
C CYS A 100 13.95 1.25 -1.06
N VAL A 101 14.30 0.31 -0.19
CA VAL A 101 14.09 0.46 1.26
C VAL A 101 15.23 1.31 1.82
N ALA A 102 14.91 2.31 2.63
CA ALA A 102 15.87 3.14 3.33
C ALA A 102 15.74 2.98 4.84
N VAL A 103 16.86 3.07 5.55
CA VAL A 103 16.91 2.96 7.02
C VAL A 103 17.26 4.31 7.61
N GLN A 104 16.51 4.75 8.62
CA GLN A 104 16.83 5.97 9.34
C GLN A 104 18.10 5.75 10.17
N VAL A 105 19.12 6.58 9.95
CA VAL A 105 20.41 6.52 10.65
C VAL A 105 20.63 7.69 11.59
N GLU A 106 19.89 8.80 11.42
CA GLU A 106 19.86 9.92 12.36
C GLU A 106 18.43 10.46 12.52
N GLY A 107 18.07 10.80 13.75
CA GLY A 107 16.75 11.32 14.14
C GLY A 107 16.04 10.42 15.16
N PRO A 108 14.74 10.63 15.42
CA PRO A 108 14.05 10.03 16.55
C PRO A 108 13.83 8.51 16.45
N ASN A 109 13.75 7.95 15.23
CA ASN A 109 13.44 6.54 15.02
C ASN A 109 14.58 5.83 14.29
N CYS A 110 15.81 5.91 14.83
CA CYS A 110 16.96 5.20 14.25
C CYS A 110 16.65 3.70 14.11
N GLY A 111 16.96 3.13 12.94
CA GLY A 111 16.60 1.76 12.59
C GLY A 111 15.27 1.61 11.85
N LEU A 112 14.41 2.64 11.86
CA LEU A 112 13.14 2.61 11.12
C LEU A 112 13.39 2.40 9.62
N LYS A 113 12.69 1.42 9.03
CA LYS A 113 12.67 1.16 7.59
C LYS A 113 11.54 1.97 6.93
N ALA A 114 11.83 2.56 5.78
CA ALA A 114 10.89 3.35 4.99
C ALA A 114 11.07 3.08 3.50
N MET A 115 10.06 3.42 2.70
CA MET A 115 10.15 3.38 1.25
C MET A 115 10.74 4.70 0.74
N LEU A 116 11.80 4.58 -0.04
CA LEU A 116 12.45 5.71 -0.69
C LEU A 116 12.26 5.62 -2.20
N ARG A 117 11.53 6.60 -2.75
CA ARG A 117 11.43 6.83 -4.18
C ARG A 117 12.45 7.86 -4.62
N ILE A 118 13.17 7.55 -5.70
CA ILE A 118 14.16 8.43 -6.31
C ILE A 118 13.73 8.71 -7.74
N ARG A 119 13.43 9.97 -8.07
CA ARG A 119 13.13 10.40 -9.43
C ARG A 119 14.27 11.25 -9.97
N LYS A 120 14.76 10.95 -11.16
CA LYS A 120 15.90 11.66 -11.76
C LYS A 120 15.60 11.99 -13.21
N GLN A 121 15.72 13.27 -13.57
CA GLN A 121 15.50 13.72 -14.94
C GLN A 121 16.58 13.13 -15.87
N LEU A 122 16.17 12.68 -17.04
CA LEU A 122 17.05 12.20 -18.09
C LEU A 122 17.16 13.24 -19.22
N PRO A 123 18.26 13.21 -20.00
CA PRO A 123 18.38 14.04 -21.19
C PRO A 123 17.34 13.69 -22.28
N ALA A 124 17.05 14.68 -23.11
CA ALA A 124 16.06 14.58 -24.18
C ALA A 124 16.23 13.39 -25.14
N HIS A 125 17.47 13.05 -25.47
CA HIS A 125 17.78 12.00 -26.45
C HIS A 125 17.46 10.57 -25.98
N TYR A 126 17.08 10.39 -24.72
CA TYR A 126 16.54 9.12 -24.24
C TYR A 126 15.05 8.94 -24.60
N SER A 127 14.35 10.03 -24.95
CA SER A 127 12.95 9.94 -25.33
C SER A 127 12.80 9.28 -26.68
N SER A 128 11.79 8.42 -26.79
CA SER A 128 11.37 7.82 -28.05
C SER A 128 10.55 8.78 -28.92
N ARG A 129 10.28 9.99 -28.42
CA ARG A 129 9.34 10.96 -28.99
C ARG A 129 10.07 12.19 -29.52
N ASP A 130 9.71 12.62 -30.72
CA ASP A 130 10.21 13.86 -31.34
C ASP A 130 9.44 15.08 -30.81
N PHE A 131 9.71 15.48 -29.57
CA PHE A 131 9.21 16.74 -29.01
C PHE A 131 10.36 17.70 -28.66
N PRO A 132 10.14 19.03 -28.74
CA PRO A 132 11.08 19.98 -28.15
C PRO A 132 11.05 19.78 -26.63
N ILE A 133 12.04 19.05 -26.11
CA ILE A 133 12.15 18.79 -24.68
C ILE A 133 12.54 20.09 -24.00
N GLU A 134 11.60 20.62 -23.22
CA GLU A 134 11.79 21.84 -22.50
C GLU A 134 12.96 21.69 -21.53
N THR A 135 13.97 22.53 -21.73
CA THR A 135 15.15 22.65 -20.88
C THR A 135 14.78 23.29 -19.56
N PHE A 136 13.95 22.68 -18.70
CA PHE A 136 13.63 23.33 -17.43
C PHE A 136 13.71 22.45 -16.19
N SER A 137 14.35 23.07 -15.22
CA SER A 137 14.63 22.68 -13.84
C SER A 137 13.38 22.69 -12.95
N VAL A 138 12.26 22.20 -13.46
CA VAL A 138 10.98 22.10 -12.75
C VAL A 138 10.61 20.62 -12.70
N LEU A 139 10.05 20.17 -11.57
CA LEU A 139 9.56 18.81 -11.42
C LEU A 139 8.57 18.46 -12.53
N SER A 140 8.54 17.20 -12.94
CA SER A 140 7.48 16.70 -13.82
C SER A 140 6.10 16.87 -13.14
N PRO A 141 5.02 17.00 -13.93
CA PRO A 141 3.66 16.97 -13.39
C PRO A 141 3.41 15.76 -12.49
N GLU A 142 3.90 14.58 -12.89
CA GLU A 142 3.78 13.32 -12.17
C GLU A 142 4.50 13.36 -10.81
N ALA A 143 5.73 13.85 -10.78
CA ALA A 143 6.50 14.01 -9.53
C ALA A 143 5.83 15.02 -8.58
N THR A 144 5.34 16.13 -9.13
CA THR A 144 4.63 17.16 -8.36
C THR A 144 3.34 16.59 -7.75
N GLN A 145 2.57 15.89 -8.57
CA GLN A 145 1.31 15.27 -8.20
C GLN A 145 1.47 14.21 -7.12
N GLU A 146 2.53 13.40 -7.20
CA GLU A 146 2.82 12.40 -6.20
C GLU A 146 3.13 13.03 -4.84
N ILE A 147 4.00 14.05 -4.79
CA ILE A 147 4.32 14.75 -3.53
C ILE A 147 3.07 15.41 -2.95
N ASP A 148 2.32 16.16 -3.78
CA ASP A 148 1.15 16.89 -3.33
C ASP A 148 0.03 15.95 -2.86
N GLY A 149 -0.18 14.85 -3.58
CA GLY A 149 -1.14 13.81 -3.21
C GLY A 149 -0.78 13.14 -1.89
N LEU A 150 0.46 12.65 -1.75
CA LEU A 150 0.95 12.01 -0.52
C LEU A 150 0.83 12.94 0.69
N ARG A 151 1.21 14.22 0.53
CA ARG A 151 1.12 15.22 1.60
C ARG A 151 -0.33 15.53 1.98
N ASP A 152 -1.19 15.87 1.02
CA ASP A 152 -2.59 16.23 1.29
C ASP A 152 -3.39 15.06 1.88
N LEU A 153 -3.13 13.82 1.43
CA LEU A 153 -3.76 12.63 1.99
C LEU A 153 -3.30 12.35 3.42
N MET A 154 -2.01 12.53 3.72
CA MET A 154 -1.49 12.44 5.08
C MET A 154 -2.13 13.49 6.00
N GLU A 155 -2.21 14.74 5.56
CA GLU A 155 -2.81 15.85 6.32
C GLU A 155 -4.30 15.63 6.61
N LYS A 156 -5.01 14.95 5.69
CA LYS A 156 -6.40 14.51 5.87
C LYS A 156 -6.56 13.25 6.72
N GLY A 157 -5.46 12.62 7.13
CA GLY A 157 -5.48 11.39 7.92
C GLY A 157 -5.90 10.15 7.13
N CYS A 158 -5.69 10.13 5.80
CA CYS A 158 -5.97 8.94 5.00
C CYS A 158 -5.12 7.77 5.48
N THR A 159 -5.76 6.67 5.82
CA THR A 159 -5.09 5.47 6.32
C THR A 159 -4.74 4.47 5.21
N SER A 160 -5.34 4.63 4.03
CA SER A 160 -5.22 3.70 2.90
C SER A 160 -4.15 4.06 1.87
N THR A 161 -3.25 4.98 2.19
CA THR A 161 -2.07 5.30 1.37
C THR A 161 -0.82 5.35 2.25
N PRO A 162 0.38 5.06 1.72
CA PRO A 162 1.61 5.21 2.49
C PRO A 162 1.72 6.62 3.07
N ARG A 163 1.97 6.71 4.38
CA ARG A 163 2.12 7.99 5.05
C ARG A 163 3.36 8.71 4.53
N PHE A 164 3.18 9.93 4.02
CA PHE A 164 4.29 10.80 3.65
C PHE A 164 5.19 11.08 4.87
N ILE A 165 6.52 11.08 4.67
CA ILE A 165 7.47 11.45 5.73
C ILE A 165 8.15 12.78 5.35
N ASP A 166 8.83 12.85 4.21
CA ASP A 166 9.50 14.07 3.74
C ASP A 166 9.91 13.94 2.26
N TYR A 167 10.41 15.02 1.67
CA TYR A 167 11.04 15.00 0.36
C TYR A 167 12.27 15.92 0.29
N LEU A 168 13.17 15.62 -0.65
CA LEU A 168 14.34 16.42 -0.93
C LEU A 168 14.50 16.59 -2.44
N LEU A 169 14.37 17.83 -2.90
CA LEU A 169 14.66 18.21 -4.27
C LEU A 169 16.09 18.77 -4.38
N LYS A 170 16.88 18.24 -5.31
CA LYS A 170 18.22 18.72 -5.64
C LYS A 170 18.37 18.93 -7.13
N ARG A 171 19.37 19.72 -7.50
CA ARG A 171 19.90 19.78 -8.86
C ARG A 171 20.96 18.71 -9.05
N GLN A 172 20.95 18.10 -10.23
CA GLN A 172 21.99 17.19 -10.71
C GLN A 172 23.28 17.98 -10.92
N SER A 173 24.39 17.35 -10.50
CA SER A 173 25.76 17.87 -10.61
C SER A 173 26.30 17.79 -12.03
N ASP A 174 27.47 18.38 -12.27
CA ASP A 174 28.12 18.33 -13.59
C ASP A 174 28.57 16.91 -13.98
N GLU A 175 28.69 16.01 -13.01
CA GLU A 175 29.03 14.59 -13.21
C GLU A 175 27.81 13.68 -13.39
N ASP A 176 26.60 14.20 -13.24
CA ASP A 176 25.37 13.44 -13.44
C ASP A 176 24.99 13.32 -14.92
N ILE A 177 24.05 12.41 -15.22
CA ILE A 177 23.60 12.12 -16.59
C ILE A 177 22.95 13.34 -17.27
N PHE A 178 22.34 14.22 -16.48
CA PHE A 178 21.78 15.47 -16.98
C PHE A 178 22.13 16.64 -16.06
N PRO A 179 23.31 17.26 -16.24
CA PRO A 179 23.75 18.40 -15.44
C PRO A 179 22.71 19.51 -15.37
N GLY A 180 22.42 19.99 -14.16
CA GLY A 180 21.40 21.01 -13.92
C GLY A 180 19.94 20.54 -13.94
N GLY A 181 19.67 19.30 -14.38
CA GLY A 181 18.37 18.65 -14.24
C GLY A 181 18.00 18.38 -12.78
N PHE A 182 16.79 17.87 -12.51
CA PHE A 182 16.39 17.58 -11.13
C PHE A 182 16.74 16.16 -10.69
N ILE A 183 16.91 15.99 -9.38
CA ILE A 183 16.82 14.72 -8.67
C ILE A 183 15.97 14.92 -7.42
N LEU A 184 14.94 14.09 -7.28
CA LEU A 184 13.95 14.15 -6.23
C LEU A 184 14.00 12.86 -5.42
N TYR A 185 14.04 13.01 -4.10
CA TYR A 185 13.93 11.93 -3.14
C TYR A 185 12.62 12.11 -2.37
N ILE A 186 11.81 11.06 -2.28
CA ILE A 186 10.59 11.02 -1.48
C ILE A 186 10.72 9.87 -0.50
N VAL A 187 10.68 10.17 0.80
CA VAL A 187 10.63 9.15 1.86
C VAL A 187 9.21 9.07 2.39
N MET A 188 8.69 7.85 2.46
CA MET A 188 7.32 7.54 2.89
C MET A 188 7.29 6.22 3.65
N GLU A 189 6.21 5.99 4.39
CA GLU A 189 5.95 4.75 5.10
C GLU A 189 6.20 3.53 4.21
N LYS A 190 6.88 2.53 4.79
CA LYS A 190 6.91 1.20 4.22
C LYS A 190 5.67 0.44 4.66
N VAL A 191 4.74 0.27 3.74
CA VAL A 191 3.58 -0.61 3.91
C VAL A 191 4.00 -2.07 3.67
N PRO A 192 3.27 -3.08 4.17
CA PRO A 192 3.59 -4.49 3.93
C PRO A 192 3.63 -4.83 2.44
N ASP A 193 4.55 -5.66 1.95
CA ASP A 193 4.85 -5.77 0.51
C ASP A 193 4.14 -6.91 -0.25
N PHE A 194 2.88 -7.19 0.08
CA PHE A 194 2.12 -8.19 -0.69
C PHE A 194 1.36 -7.54 -1.84
N ASN A 195 2.05 -7.42 -2.99
CA ASN A 195 1.42 -6.92 -4.21
C ASN A 195 0.44 -7.94 -4.81
N LEU A 196 -0.60 -7.44 -5.46
CA LEU A 196 -1.68 -8.26 -6.04
C LEU A 196 -1.35 -8.82 -7.44
N ARG A 197 -0.07 -9.00 -7.80
CA ARG A 197 0.29 -9.51 -9.14
C ARG A 197 -0.17 -10.93 -9.42
N ASN A 198 -0.22 -11.77 -8.38
CA ASN A 198 -0.64 -13.17 -8.47
C ASN A 198 -2.04 -13.38 -7.87
N PHE A 199 -2.92 -12.36 -7.98
CA PHE A 199 -4.27 -12.39 -7.40
C PHE A 199 -5.07 -13.64 -7.81
N GLU A 200 -4.82 -14.16 -9.02
CA GLU A 200 -5.41 -15.38 -9.56
C GLU A 200 -5.06 -16.65 -8.80
N THR A 201 -3.92 -16.65 -8.10
CA THR A 201 -3.46 -17.79 -7.30
C THR A 201 -4.15 -17.88 -5.95
N PHE A 202 -4.82 -16.82 -5.51
CA PHE A 202 -5.46 -16.78 -4.19
C PHE A 202 -6.73 -17.62 -4.18
N SER A 203 -7.05 -18.20 -3.03
CA SER A 203 -8.34 -18.83 -2.80
C SER A 203 -9.48 -17.82 -2.97
N LEU A 204 -10.70 -18.29 -3.28
CA LEU A 204 -11.86 -17.41 -3.42
C LEU A 204 -12.10 -16.58 -2.14
N ASP A 205 -12.00 -17.22 -0.97
CA ASP A 205 -12.18 -16.56 0.34
C ASP A 205 -11.14 -15.44 0.57
N GLU A 206 -9.91 -15.65 0.10
CA GLU A 206 -8.88 -14.64 0.18
C GLU A 206 -9.10 -13.50 -0.84
N ARG A 207 -9.49 -13.82 -2.07
CA ARG A 207 -9.86 -12.79 -3.06
C ARG A 207 -11.00 -11.92 -2.57
N ASP A 208 -11.97 -12.48 -1.85
CA ASP A 208 -13.07 -11.72 -1.26
C ASP A 208 -12.59 -10.78 -0.15
N GLN A 209 -11.63 -11.20 0.68
CA GLN A 209 -10.99 -10.31 1.66
C GLN A 209 -10.25 -9.16 0.99
N VAL A 210 -9.47 -9.44 -0.05
CA VAL A 210 -8.78 -8.43 -0.86
C VAL A 210 -9.78 -7.42 -1.45
N ARG A 211 -10.90 -7.89 -2.00
CA ARG A 211 -11.94 -7.02 -2.56
C ARG A 211 -12.56 -6.11 -1.51
N ILE A 212 -12.91 -6.63 -0.33
CA ILE A 212 -13.49 -5.82 0.74
C ILE A 212 -12.48 -4.75 1.19
N ALA A 213 -11.22 -5.13 1.37
CA ALA A 213 -10.17 -4.22 1.78
C ALA A 213 -9.87 -3.15 0.72
N PHE A 214 -9.82 -3.52 -0.56
CA PHE A 214 -9.73 -2.58 -1.68
C PHE A 214 -10.94 -1.64 -1.70
N ALA A 215 -12.16 -2.16 -1.53
CA ALA A 215 -13.36 -1.35 -1.55
C ALA A 215 -13.33 -0.28 -0.46
N LYS A 216 -12.94 -0.65 0.76
CA LYS A 216 -12.76 0.28 1.88
C LYS A 216 -11.66 1.31 1.60
N ALA A 217 -10.50 0.85 1.14
CA ALA A 217 -9.36 1.71 0.84
C ALA A 217 -9.69 2.74 -0.26
N PHE A 218 -10.30 2.27 -1.35
CA PHE A 218 -10.69 3.13 -2.46
C PHE A 218 -11.84 4.04 -2.10
N TYR A 219 -12.79 3.60 -1.27
CA TYR A 219 -13.86 4.48 -0.80
C TYR A 219 -13.33 5.60 0.09
N GLU A 220 -12.42 5.30 1.04
CA GLU A 220 -11.72 6.34 1.82
C GLU A 220 -11.02 7.33 0.88
N PHE A 221 -10.26 6.83 -0.09
CA PHE A 221 -9.57 7.64 -1.10
C PHE A 221 -10.52 8.58 -1.87
N LEU A 222 -11.69 8.07 -2.28
CA LEU A 222 -12.74 8.86 -2.93
C LEU A 222 -13.32 9.92 -1.98
N THR A 223 -13.57 9.58 -0.71
CA THR A 223 -14.09 10.54 0.28
C THR A 223 -13.13 11.68 0.57
N MET A 224 -11.81 11.43 0.42
CA MET A 224 -10.77 12.45 0.50
C MET A 224 -10.66 13.32 -0.76
N GLY A 225 -11.52 13.07 -1.76
CA GLY A 225 -11.60 13.82 -3.02
C GLY A 225 -10.61 13.35 -4.07
N TYR A 226 -10.10 12.12 -3.98
CA TYR A 226 -9.14 11.57 -4.94
C TYR A 226 -9.71 10.44 -5.79
N PHE A 227 -9.20 10.31 -7.00
CA PHE A 227 -9.37 9.13 -7.85
C PHE A 227 -8.01 8.78 -8.48
N HIS A 228 -7.90 7.57 -9.01
CA HIS A 228 -6.66 7.06 -9.58
C HIS A 228 -6.90 6.67 -11.03
N ASP A 229 -6.14 7.24 -11.96
CA ASP A 229 -6.33 6.96 -13.40
C ASP A 229 -5.68 5.64 -13.84
N ASP A 230 -4.67 5.19 -13.09
CA ASP A 230 -3.94 3.95 -13.38
C ASP A 230 -4.50 2.78 -12.55
N HIS A 231 -5.52 2.12 -13.08
CA HIS A 231 -6.33 1.11 -12.38
C HIS A 231 -5.71 -0.30 -12.34
N TYR A 232 -4.40 -0.45 -12.26
CA TYR A 232 -3.80 -1.80 -12.28
C TYR A 232 -3.63 -2.37 -10.86
N PRO A 233 -3.82 -3.69 -10.66
CA PRO A 233 -3.58 -4.35 -9.37
C PRO A 233 -2.19 -4.09 -8.78
N ARG A 234 -1.18 -3.79 -9.60
CA ARG A 234 0.18 -3.43 -9.15
C ARG A 234 0.22 -2.16 -8.27
N ASN A 235 -0.80 -1.31 -8.35
CA ASN A 235 -0.93 -0.09 -7.55
C ASN A 235 -1.72 -0.35 -6.26
N LEU A 236 -1.99 -1.62 -5.95
CA LEU A 236 -2.64 -2.06 -4.73
C LEU A 236 -1.72 -3.01 -3.96
N ILE A 237 -1.74 -2.83 -2.66
CA ILE A 237 -1.05 -3.67 -1.69
C ILE A 237 -2.08 -4.26 -0.73
N TRP A 238 -1.94 -5.54 -0.42
CA TRP A 238 -2.80 -6.27 0.48
C TRP A 238 -2.07 -6.67 1.77
N ASP A 239 -2.37 -6.01 2.87
CA ASP A 239 -1.92 -6.43 4.18
C ASP A 239 -2.83 -7.55 4.71
N ARG A 240 -2.40 -8.79 4.50
CA ARG A 240 -3.12 -9.99 4.94
C ARG A 240 -3.30 -10.04 6.46
N ARG A 241 -2.31 -9.59 7.24
CA ARG A 241 -2.33 -9.65 8.72
C ARG A 241 -3.40 -8.71 9.28
N ASN A 242 -3.43 -7.47 8.80
CA ASN A 242 -4.37 -6.46 9.29
C ASN A 242 -5.65 -6.36 8.46
N LYS A 243 -5.78 -7.20 7.42
CA LYS A 243 -6.89 -7.20 6.46
C LYS A 243 -7.13 -5.81 5.85
N LYS A 244 -6.05 -5.15 5.45
CA LYS A 244 -6.07 -3.76 4.98
C LYS A 244 -5.51 -3.62 3.56
N GLY A 245 -6.15 -2.77 2.76
CA GLY A 245 -5.67 -2.41 1.43
C GLY A 245 -4.93 -1.08 1.46
N TYR A 246 -3.88 -0.95 0.65
CA TYR A 246 -3.22 0.33 0.40
C TYR A 246 -3.20 0.63 -1.09
N ILE A 247 -3.46 1.90 -1.42
CA ILE A 247 -3.31 2.46 -2.76
C ILE A 247 -1.93 3.12 -2.80
N ILE A 248 -1.10 2.66 -3.73
CA ILE A 248 0.27 3.14 -3.91
C ILE A 248 0.43 3.77 -5.31
N ASP A 249 1.62 4.33 -5.56
CA ASP A 249 2.00 4.89 -6.86
C ASP A 249 1.13 6.09 -7.31
N LEU A 250 1.02 7.10 -6.44
CA LEU A 250 0.10 8.23 -6.58
C LEU A 250 0.44 9.24 -7.70
N GLU A 251 1.39 8.94 -8.58
CA GLU A 251 1.72 9.80 -9.73
C GLU A 251 0.58 9.92 -10.75
N SER A 252 -0.31 8.92 -10.77
CA SER A 252 -1.55 8.91 -11.57
C SER A 252 -2.80 9.19 -10.71
N ALA A 253 -2.63 9.58 -9.45
CA ALA A 253 -3.73 10.05 -8.62
C ALA A 253 -4.11 11.47 -8.98
N ARG A 254 -5.39 11.79 -8.93
CA ARG A 254 -5.94 13.12 -9.26
C ARG A 254 -6.86 13.57 -8.15
N LYS A 255 -6.72 14.83 -7.74
CA LYS A 255 -7.64 15.50 -6.83
C LYS A 255 -8.82 16.06 -7.62
N SER A 256 -10.04 15.73 -7.23
CA SER A 256 -11.25 16.29 -7.84
C SER A 256 -11.28 17.81 -7.64
N SER A 257 -11.58 18.54 -8.71
CA SER A 257 -11.71 20.01 -8.69
C SER A 257 -13.07 20.50 -8.18
N GLY A 258 -14.01 19.60 -7.87
CA GLY A 258 -15.36 19.93 -7.41
C GLY A 258 -15.93 18.91 -6.44
N SER A 259 -17.15 19.19 -5.94
CA SER A 259 -17.90 18.25 -5.11
C SER A 259 -18.20 16.98 -5.91
N PHE A 260 -17.53 15.90 -5.55
CA PHE A 260 -17.77 14.57 -6.09
C PHE A 260 -18.38 13.71 -4.99
N GLU A 261 -19.56 13.13 -5.24
CA GLU A 261 -20.13 12.14 -4.33
C GLU A 261 -19.31 10.86 -4.44
N PRO A 262 -18.64 10.40 -3.35
CA PRO A 262 -17.85 9.19 -3.40
C PRO A 262 -18.75 8.00 -3.69
N MET A 263 -18.51 7.32 -4.82
CA MET A 263 -19.30 6.17 -5.24
C MET A 263 -18.38 5.00 -5.59
N PHE A 264 -18.52 3.91 -4.83
CA PHE A 264 -17.86 2.64 -5.10
C PHE A 264 -18.89 1.65 -5.63
N SER A 265 -18.91 1.44 -6.95
CA SER A 265 -19.78 0.44 -7.60
C SER A 265 -18.97 -0.81 -7.98
N ASN A 266 -19.68 -1.88 -8.35
CA ASN A 266 -19.06 -3.11 -8.87
C ASN A 266 -18.15 -2.87 -10.09
N TYR A 267 -18.34 -1.77 -10.83
CA TYR A 267 -17.43 -1.38 -11.91
C TYR A 267 -16.00 -1.15 -11.42
N LYS A 268 -15.80 -0.74 -10.15
CA LYS A 268 -14.46 -0.54 -9.59
C LYS A 268 -13.70 -1.85 -9.45
N PHE A 269 -14.35 -2.95 -9.05
CA PHE A 269 -13.71 -4.26 -9.08
C PHE A 269 -13.27 -4.66 -10.50
N ARG A 270 -14.07 -4.33 -11.53
CA ARG A 270 -13.72 -4.63 -12.93
C ARG A 270 -12.57 -3.78 -13.43
N GLN A 271 -12.63 -2.46 -13.19
CA GLN A 271 -11.57 -1.52 -13.61
C GLN A 271 -10.21 -1.92 -13.02
N TRP A 272 -10.21 -2.41 -11.78
CA TRP A 272 -9.01 -2.84 -11.07
C TRP A 272 -8.64 -4.31 -11.26
N SER A 273 -9.28 -5.03 -12.20
CA SER A 273 -9.04 -6.45 -12.44
C SER A 273 -9.18 -7.34 -11.19
N LEU A 274 -10.05 -6.95 -10.25
CA LEU A 274 -10.38 -7.69 -9.03
C LEU A 274 -11.73 -8.40 -9.14
N ALA A 275 -12.47 -8.26 -10.24
CA ALA A 275 -13.84 -8.79 -10.32
C ALA A 275 -13.95 -10.32 -10.32
N GLY A 276 -12.86 -11.02 -10.66
CA GLY A 276 -12.80 -12.47 -10.77
C GLY A 276 -11.61 -12.87 -11.63
N LEU A 277 -11.66 -14.07 -12.22
CA LEU A 277 -10.59 -14.63 -13.04
C LEU A 277 -11.02 -14.72 -14.50
N ASP A 278 -10.16 -14.29 -15.42
CA ASP A 278 -10.45 -14.26 -16.85
C ASP A 278 -11.83 -13.62 -17.14
N ASP A 279 -12.70 -14.34 -17.86
CA ASP A 279 -14.07 -13.93 -18.18
C ASP A 279 -15.08 -14.32 -17.09
N GLN A 280 -14.66 -14.81 -15.92
CA GLN A 280 -15.53 -15.21 -14.81
C GLN A 280 -15.55 -14.15 -13.71
N ILE A 281 -16.74 -13.76 -13.29
CA ILE A 281 -17.00 -12.83 -12.20
C ILE A 281 -17.32 -13.61 -10.94
N ASP A 282 -16.56 -13.34 -9.89
CA ASP A 282 -16.70 -14.04 -8.62
C ASP A 282 -18.01 -13.66 -7.91
N PRO A 283 -18.61 -14.58 -7.14
CA PRO A 283 -19.95 -14.41 -6.58
C PRO A 283 -20.11 -13.17 -5.70
N MET A 284 -19.08 -12.82 -4.91
CA MET A 284 -19.12 -11.65 -4.03
C MET A 284 -19.36 -10.35 -4.80
N VAL A 285 -18.78 -10.23 -6.00
CA VAL A 285 -18.95 -9.05 -6.87
C VAL A 285 -20.39 -8.96 -7.40
N VAL A 286 -21.02 -10.11 -7.67
CA VAL A 286 -22.43 -10.19 -8.07
C VAL A 286 -23.35 -9.79 -6.92
N GLU A 287 -23.08 -10.30 -5.71
CA GLU A 287 -23.86 -9.96 -4.52
C GLU A 287 -23.68 -8.50 -4.10
N HIS A 288 -22.47 -7.96 -4.21
CA HIS A 288 -22.24 -6.53 -4.02
C HIS A 288 -23.04 -5.70 -5.01
N ALA A 289 -23.12 -6.09 -6.29
CA ALA A 289 -23.95 -5.37 -7.26
C ALA A 289 -25.44 -5.42 -6.86
N ASN A 290 -25.98 -6.58 -6.48
CA ASN A 290 -27.36 -6.70 -5.99
C ASN A 290 -27.61 -5.74 -4.83
N TRP A 291 -26.74 -5.79 -3.81
CA TRP A 291 -26.84 -4.97 -2.63
C TRP A 291 -26.75 -3.47 -2.97
N PHE A 292 -25.80 -3.06 -3.83
CA PHE A 292 -25.56 -1.67 -4.20
C PHE A 292 -26.79 -1.02 -4.86
N TYR A 293 -27.47 -1.73 -5.76
CA TYR A 293 -28.68 -1.21 -6.41
C TYR A 293 -29.91 -1.23 -5.49
N GLN A 294 -29.98 -2.14 -4.52
CA GLN A 294 -31.04 -2.20 -3.51
C GLN A 294 -30.90 -1.10 -2.45
N ASN A 295 -29.68 -0.70 -2.12
CA ASN A 295 -29.38 0.24 -1.03
C ASN A 295 -29.03 1.64 -1.54
N ASN A 296 -29.72 2.11 -2.58
CA ASN A 296 -29.56 3.47 -3.12
C ASN A 296 -28.11 3.86 -3.43
N LYS A 297 -27.27 2.91 -3.86
CA LYS A 297 -25.87 3.14 -4.25
C LYS A 297 -24.98 3.66 -3.10
N SER A 298 -25.33 3.37 -1.85
CA SER A 298 -24.47 3.66 -0.71
C SER A 298 -23.23 2.77 -0.67
N PHE A 299 -22.32 3.04 0.26
CA PHE A 299 -21.19 2.17 0.57
C PHE A 299 -21.56 1.24 1.73
N PRO A 300 -21.29 -0.09 1.66
CA PRO A 300 -21.67 -1.02 2.72
C PRO A 300 -20.89 -0.79 4.02
N THR A 301 -21.58 -0.94 5.14
CA THR A 301 -21.01 -1.11 6.48
C THR A 301 -20.35 -2.49 6.64
N ASP A 302 -19.62 -2.70 7.74
CA ASP A 302 -18.95 -3.98 8.00
C ASP A 302 -19.91 -5.17 8.14
N GLU A 303 -21.08 -4.93 8.74
CA GLU A 303 -22.15 -5.91 8.89
C GLU A 303 -22.81 -6.26 7.55
N GLU A 304 -22.95 -5.25 6.67
CA GLU A 304 -23.48 -5.44 5.32
C GLU A 304 -22.45 -6.16 4.44
N TRP A 305 -21.16 -5.86 4.55
CA TRP A 305 -20.10 -6.64 3.89
C TRP A 305 -20.11 -8.11 4.34
N ALA A 306 -20.28 -8.37 5.64
CA ALA A 306 -20.42 -9.74 6.15
C ALA A 306 -21.64 -10.45 5.56
N THR A 307 -22.75 -9.73 5.38
CA THR A 307 -23.98 -10.24 4.77
C THR A 307 -23.79 -10.53 3.27
N ILE A 308 -23.17 -9.62 2.53
CA ILE A 308 -22.81 -9.80 1.11
C ILE A 308 -21.94 -11.05 0.95
N LEU A 309 -20.92 -11.20 1.80
CA LEU A 309 -20.02 -12.34 1.79
C LEU A 309 -20.78 -13.64 2.10
N ALA A 310 -21.60 -13.66 3.16
CA ALA A 310 -22.41 -14.82 3.51
C ALA A 310 -23.34 -15.25 2.35
N ASN A 311 -23.98 -14.29 1.69
CA ASN A 311 -24.85 -14.53 0.54
C ASN A 311 -24.09 -15.03 -0.69
N SER A 312 -22.78 -14.75 -0.79
CA SER A 312 -21.95 -15.18 -1.92
C SER A 312 -21.44 -16.62 -1.78
N LYS A 313 -21.38 -17.16 -0.55
CA LYS A 313 -20.83 -18.49 -0.28
C LYS A 313 -21.59 -19.60 -1.01
N GLY A 314 -20.84 -20.48 -1.67
CA GLY A 314 -21.36 -21.63 -2.41
C GLY A 314 -22.03 -21.29 -3.75
N LYS A 315 -22.11 -20.01 -4.14
CA LYS A 315 -22.57 -19.62 -5.48
C LYS A 315 -21.45 -19.79 -6.51
N PRO A 316 -21.76 -20.15 -7.76
CA PRO A 316 -20.75 -20.24 -8.81
C PRO A 316 -20.41 -18.86 -9.38
N SER A 317 -19.17 -18.68 -9.84
CA SER A 317 -18.80 -17.54 -10.68
C SER A 317 -19.62 -17.54 -11.97
N ILE A 318 -19.87 -16.35 -12.53
CA ILE A 318 -20.65 -16.19 -13.76
C ILE A 318 -19.85 -15.47 -14.83
N SER A 319 -20.09 -15.79 -16.11
CA SER A 319 -19.42 -15.09 -17.22
C SER A 319 -19.67 -13.58 -17.17
N GLU A 320 -18.70 -12.77 -17.58
CA GLU A 320 -18.78 -11.32 -17.73
C GLU A 320 -20.02 -10.88 -18.52
N ARG A 321 -20.37 -11.58 -19.60
CA ARG A 321 -21.58 -11.30 -20.39
C ARG A 321 -22.87 -11.44 -19.56
N ARG A 322 -22.98 -12.49 -18.75
CA ARG A 322 -24.13 -12.69 -17.86
C ARG A 322 -24.17 -11.62 -16.78
N PHE A 323 -23.02 -11.28 -16.21
CA PHE A 323 -22.93 -10.23 -15.21
C PHE A 323 -23.35 -8.86 -15.75
N SER A 324 -22.84 -8.47 -16.93
CA SER A 324 -23.21 -7.22 -17.59
C SER A 324 -24.72 -7.12 -17.89
N ASN A 325 -25.35 -8.23 -18.31
CA ASN A 325 -26.80 -8.29 -18.49
C ASN A 325 -27.56 -8.12 -17.17
N HIS A 326 -27.05 -8.74 -16.09
CA HIS A 326 -27.63 -8.66 -14.74
C HIS A 326 -27.57 -7.23 -14.19
N VAL A 327 -26.41 -6.57 -14.26
CA VAL A 327 -26.25 -5.16 -13.85
C VAL A 327 -27.19 -4.24 -14.65
N SER A 328 -27.30 -4.44 -15.96
CA SER A 328 -28.22 -3.67 -16.81
C SER A 328 -29.70 -3.85 -16.40
N PHE A 329 -30.06 -5.01 -15.87
CA PHE A 329 -31.39 -5.27 -15.33
C PHE A 329 -31.59 -4.53 -14.00
N LEU A 330 -30.64 -4.63 -13.06
CA LEU A 330 -30.69 -3.92 -11.77
C LEU A 330 -30.82 -2.40 -11.94
N GLU A 331 -30.08 -1.81 -12.88
CA GLU A 331 -30.16 -0.38 -13.22
C GLU A 331 -31.55 0.04 -13.70
N LYS A 332 -32.24 -0.82 -14.47
CA LYS A 332 -33.60 -0.55 -14.95
C LYS A 332 -34.62 -0.65 -13.83
N GLU A 333 -34.49 -1.63 -12.95
CA GLU A 333 -35.39 -1.79 -11.79
C GLU A 333 -35.25 -0.62 -10.81
N GLN A 334 -34.02 -0.20 -10.50
CA GLN A 334 -33.79 0.93 -9.60
C GLN A 334 -34.42 2.23 -10.12
N LYS A 335 -34.35 2.49 -11.44
CA LYS A 335 -34.99 3.65 -12.09
C LYS A 335 -36.52 3.65 -12.02
N LYS A 336 -37.15 2.48 -11.82
CA LYS A 336 -38.61 2.40 -11.61
C LYS A 336 -39.01 2.78 -10.19
N ILE A 337 -38.14 2.55 -9.22
CA ILE A 337 -38.38 2.80 -7.80
C ILE A 337 -38.11 4.28 -7.43
N THR A 338 -37.21 4.94 -8.16
CA THR A 338 -36.82 6.35 -7.93
C THR A 338 -37.63 7.38 -8.74
N LYS A 339 -38.62 6.94 -9.52
CA LYS A 339 -39.61 7.81 -10.18
C LYS A 339 -40.94 7.73 -9.44
#